data_AF-A0A373Q0L4-F1
#
_entry.id   AF-A0A373Q0L4-F1
#
_cell.length_a   1.000
_cell.length_b   1.000
_cell.length_c   1.000
_cell.angle_alpha   90.00
_cell.angle_beta   90.00
_cell.angle_gamma   90.00
#
_symmetry.space_group_name_H-M   'P 1'
#
loop_
_entity.id
_entity.type
_entity.pdbx_description
1 polymer ?
#
loop_
_entity_poly.entity_id
_entity_poly.type
_entity_poly.pdbx_seq_one_letter_code
_entity_poly.pdbx_strand_id
1 'polypeptide(L)'
;MNNKVSVVKCDRYSEVQNAVENAVSLIGGIGKFVKKGDNVVIKPNLVSKKKPEEAVTTNPEFLHAVIVMVEKAGGNVTIAESPGGPYNTAALKGVYSVCGVDKAIEGTNAKLNFDTSFTEVHFPEGKTVKKIPIINPILNADVIISLPKLKTHAMTSYTGAVKNLFGTIPGTYKAELHFRLNERKSFCSMLVDLHECVKPTLSIMDAVWGMEATARRQVRTDI
;
A
#
# COMPACT_ATOMS: atom_id res chain seq x y z
N MET A 1 -15.08 -13.34 -13.61
CA MET A 1 -14.70 -12.79 -12.29
C MET A 1 -15.74 -11.78 -11.88
N ASN A 2 -16.39 -11.97 -10.73
CA ASN A 2 -17.39 -11.02 -10.21
C ASN A 2 -16.71 -10.11 -9.19
N ASN A 3 -15.87 -9.19 -9.68
CA ASN A 3 -15.11 -8.28 -8.81
C ASN A 3 -16.06 -7.20 -8.28
N LYS A 4 -16.49 -7.35 -7.02
CA LYS A 4 -17.30 -6.33 -6.35
C LYS A 4 -16.42 -5.17 -5.93
N VAL A 5 -16.88 -3.96 -6.24
CA VAL A 5 -16.26 -2.70 -5.83
C VAL A 5 -17.31 -1.90 -5.05
N SER A 6 -16.88 -1.23 -3.98
CA SER A 6 -17.70 -0.31 -3.20
C SER A 6 -16.99 1.03 -3.05
N VAL A 7 -17.77 2.09 -2.86
CA VAL A 7 -17.30 3.43 -2.56
C VAL A 7 -18.19 3.98 -1.44
N VAL A 8 -17.57 4.49 -0.38
CA VAL A 8 -18.28 5.05 0.78
C VAL A 8 -17.71 6.44 1.03
N LYS A 9 -18.60 7.42 1.19
CA LYS A 9 -18.22 8.79 1.53
C LYS A 9 -17.67 8.84 2.96
N CYS A 10 -16.58 9.56 3.16
CA CYS A 10 -15.96 9.82 4.45
C CYS A 10 -15.40 11.24 4.42
N ASP A 11 -16.01 12.16 5.15
CA ASP A 11 -15.64 13.57 5.08
C ASP A 11 -14.39 13.90 5.92
N ARG A 12 -14.14 13.13 7.00
CA ARG A 12 -13.05 13.35 7.94
C ARG A 12 -12.49 12.03 8.46
N TYR A 13 -11.21 12.01 8.83
CA TYR A 13 -10.58 10.78 9.33
C TYR A 13 -11.16 10.28 10.66
N SER A 14 -11.72 11.17 11.49
CA SER A 14 -12.44 10.78 12.71
C SER A 14 -13.63 9.84 12.49
N GLU A 15 -14.14 9.75 11.25
CA GLU A 15 -15.26 8.88 10.85
C GLU A 15 -14.78 7.65 10.06
N VAL A 16 -13.48 7.54 9.80
CA VAL A 16 -12.91 6.60 8.83
C VAL A 16 -13.11 5.15 9.21
N GLN A 17 -13.15 4.85 10.52
CA GLN A 17 -13.38 3.49 11.00
C GLN A 17 -14.72 2.94 10.52
N ASN A 18 -15.80 3.71 10.70
CA ASN A 18 -17.13 3.31 10.24
C ASN A 18 -17.20 3.24 8.70
N ALA A 19 -16.54 4.18 8.01
CA ALA A 19 -16.52 4.18 6.55
C ALA A 19 -15.81 2.95 5.97
N VAL A 20 -14.67 2.55 6.55
CA VAL A 20 -13.92 1.35 6.16
C VAL A 20 -14.73 0.09 6.44
N GLU A 21 -15.30 -0.05 7.64
CA GLU A 21 -16.14 -1.20 7.98
C GLU A 21 -17.35 -1.32 7.02
N ASN A 22 -18.01 -0.20 6.71
CA ASN A 22 -19.12 -0.16 5.74
C ASN A 22 -18.65 -0.56 4.33
N ALA A 23 -17.58 0.07 3.82
CA ALA A 23 -17.06 -0.21 2.48
C ALA A 23 -16.72 -1.68 2.29
N VAL A 24 -16.06 -2.31 3.28
CA VAL A 24 -15.71 -3.73 3.22
C VAL A 24 -16.95 -4.63 3.38
N SER A 25 -17.93 -4.24 4.19
CA SER A 25 -19.20 -4.98 4.32
C SER A 25 -19.93 -5.12 2.98
N LEU A 26 -19.98 -4.05 2.18
CA LEU A 26 -20.67 -4.00 0.87
C LEU A 26 -20.09 -4.97 -0.16
N ILE A 27 -18.82 -5.38 -0.02
CA ILE A 27 -18.15 -6.35 -0.91
C ILE A 27 -18.10 -7.78 -0.34
N GLY A 28 -18.72 -8.00 0.82
CA GLY A 28 -18.87 -9.31 1.48
C GLY A 28 -18.26 -9.43 2.88
N GLY A 29 -17.76 -8.34 3.45
CA GLY A 29 -17.18 -8.30 4.79
C GLY A 29 -15.74 -8.84 4.86
N ILE A 30 -15.02 -8.45 5.92
CA ILE A 30 -13.58 -8.79 6.05
C ILE A 30 -13.35 -10.30 6.16
N GLY A 31 -14.29 -11.04 6.78
CA GLY A 31 -14.22 -12.49 6.94
C GLY A 31 -14.25 -13.28 5.62
N LYS A 32 -14.58 -12.63 4.49
CA LYS A 32 -14.43 -13.21 3.15
C LYS A 32 -12.95 -13.31 2.74
N PHE A 33 -12.12 -12.37 3.20
CA PHE A 33 -10.73 -12.19 2.76
C PHE A 33 -9.71 -12.63 3.81
N VAL A 34 -10.07 -12.54 5.10
CA VAL A 34 -9.20 -12.91 6.23
C VAL A 34 -9.87 -14.01 7.04
N LYS A 35 -9.12 -15.05 7.36
CA LYS A 35 -9.49 -16.13 8.27
C LYS A 35 -8.69 -16.02 9.57
N LYS A 36 -9.24 -16.60 10.64
CA LYS A 36 -8.58 -16.64 11.94
C LYS A 36 -7.24 -17.38 11.82
N GLY A 37 -6.16 -16.74 12.24
CA GLY A 37 -4.80 -17.29 12.21
C GLY A 37 -3.99 -16.88 10.98
N ASP A 38 -4.60 -16.29 9.94
CA ASP A 38 -3.88 -15.83 8.76
C ASP A 38 -2.80 -14.80 9.13
N ASN A 39 -1.61 -14.91 8.55
CA ASN A 39 -0.60 -13.87 8.60
C ASN A 39 -0.93 -12.82 7.54
N VAL A 40 -1.49 -11.71 7.98
CA VAL A 40 -1.96 -10.62 7.12
C VAL A 40 -0.91 -9.54 7.03
N VAL A 41 -0.43 -9.29 5.82
CA VAL A 41 0.42 -8.12 5.54
C VAL A 41 -0.44 -6.97 5.03
N ILE A 42 -0.43 -5.88 5.78
CA ILE A 42 -1.03 -4.61 5.37
C ILE A 42 0.06 -3.74 4.77
N LYS A 43 -0.14 -3.33 3.50
CA LYS A 43 0.82 -2.58 2.70
C LYS A 43 0.35 -1.13 2.45
N PRO A 44 0.70 -0.17 3.32
CA PRO A 44 0.37 1.24 3.11
C PRO A 44 1.16 1.85 1.93
N ASN A 45 0.78 3.06 1.52
CA ASN A 45 1.55 3.90 0.62
C ASN A 45 2.42 4.85 1.44
N LEU A 46 3.71 4.54 1.67
CA LEU A 46 4.59 5.41 2.45
C LEU A 46 5.56 6.22 1.62
N VAL A 47 6.04 5.73 0.47
CA VAL A 47 6.91 6.46 -0.49
C VAL A 47 8.21 7.03 0.09
N SER A 48 8.16 8.00 1.00
CA SER A 48 9.28 8.62 1.71
C SER A 48 8.79 9.21 3.05
N LYS A 49 9.66 9.89 3.81
CA LYS A 49 9.29 10.55 5.07
C LYS A 49 8.36 11.73 4.80
N LYS A 50 7.05 11.51 4.96
CA LYS A 50 6.00 12.51 4.72
C LYS A 50 5.02 12.51 5.88
N LYS A 51 4.73 13.70 6.41
CA LYS A 51 3.79 13.82 7.51
C LYS A 51 2.36 13.59 7.01
N PRO A 52 1.45 13.06 7.84
CA PRO A 52 0.07 12.79 7.45
C PRO A 52 -0.67 13.98 6.82
N GLU A 53 -0.38 15.20 7.28
CA GLU A 53 -1.04 16.44 6.82
C GLU A 53 -0.65 16.81 5.38
N GLU A 54 0.41 16.22 4.83
CA GLU A 54 0.81 16.41 3.44
C GLU A 54 -0.06 15.58 2.47
N ALA A 55 -0.89 14.65 2.96
CA ALA A 55 -1.76 13.76 2.18
C ALA A 55 -1.04 12.96 1.07
N VAL A 56 0.28 12.78 1.18
CA VAL A 56 1.10 12.02 0.23
C VAL A 56 1.07 10.51 0.52
N THR A 57 0.90 10.15 1.78
CA THR A 57 0.96 8.78 2.30
C THR A 57 -0.38 8.34 2.88
N THR A 58 -0.54 7.04 3.08
CA THR A 58 -1.73 6.50 3.77
C THR A 58 -1.81 7.10 5.17
N ASN A 59 -2.97 7.67 5.50
CA ASN A 59 -3.17 8.30 6.80
C ASN A 59 -3.17 7.25 7.93
N PRO A 60 -2.56 7.55 9.10
CA PRO A 60 -2.49 6.62 10.21
C PRO A 60 -3.85 6.23 10.81
N GLU A 61 -4.86 7.10 10.82
CA GLU A 61 -6.21 6.77 11.29
C GLU A 61 -6.90 5.76 10.35
N PHE A 62 -6.71 5.95 9.03
CA PHE A 62 -7.19 4.99 8.03
C PHE A 62 -6.49 3.64 8.16
N LEU A 63 -5.16 3.65 8.36
CA LEU A 63 -4.40 2.42 8.59
C LEU A 63 -4.88 1.70 9.86
N HIS A 64 -5.06 2.42 10.96
CA HIS A 64 -5.56 1.88 12.23
C HIS A 64 -6.94 1.23 12.07
N ALA A 65 -7.86 1.87 11.37
CA ALA A 65 -9.19 1.31 11.09
C ALA A 65 -9.12 -0.05 10.38
N VAL A 66 -8.21 -0.21 9.42
CA VAL A 66 -8.03 -1.49 8.72
C VAL A 66 -7.36 -2.52 9.63
N ILE A 67 -6.36 -2.14 10.42
CA ILE A 67 -5.71 -3.04 11.40
C ILE A 67 -6.76 -3.63 12.34
N VAL A 68 -7.55 -2.79 13.00
CA VAL A 68 -8.58 -3.21 13.95
C VAL A 68 -9.59 -4.15 13.31
N MET A 69 -10.05 -3.84 12.10
CA MET A 69 -11.00 -4.69 11.37
C MET A 69 -10.41 -6.07 11.04
N VAL A 70 -9.12 -6.15 10.69
CA VAL A 70 -8.42 -7.42 10.41
C VAL A 70 -8.21 -8.23 11.70
N GLU A 71 -7.81 -7.59 12.79
CA GLU A 71 -7.63 -8.25 14.09
C GLU A 71 -8.96 -8.78 14.65
N LYS A 72 -10.06 -8.03 14.48
CA LYS A 72 -11.42 -8.50 14.81
C LYS A 72 -11.80 -9.79 14.05
N ALA A 73 -11.26 -9.98 12.84
CA ALA A 73 -11.44 -11.21 12.05
C ALA A 73 -10.50 -12.35 12.50
N GLY A 74 -9.57 -12.08 13.42
CA GLY A 74 -8.59 -13.02 13.94
C GLY A 74 -7.30 -13.12 13.13
N GLY A 75 -7.02 -12.15 12.24
CA GLY A 75 -5.77 -12.11 11.47
C GLY A 75 -4.60 -11.55 12.28
N ASN A 76 -3.39 -12.09 12.04
CA ASN A 76 -2.14 -11.62 12.64
C ASN A 76 -1.52 -10.53 11.74
N VAL A 77 -1.54 -9.28 12.18
CA VAL A 77 -1.20 -8.14 11.33
C VAL A 77 0.29 -7.79 11.36
N THR A 78 0.90 -7.67 10.18
CA THR A 78 2.21 -7.06 9.98
C THR A 78 2.14 -5.92 8.98
N ILE A 79 2.68 -4.75 9.32
CA ILE A 79 2.80 -3.62 8.42
C ILE A 79 4.12 -3.73 7.67
N ALA A 80 4.06 -3.88 6.35
CA ALA A 80 5.26 -3.96 5.52
C ALA A 80 5.17 -3.01 4.33
N GLU A 81 6.27 -2.33 4.06
CA GLU A 81 6.42 -1.45 2.91
C GLU A 81 7.90 -1.35 2.53
N SER A 82 8.18 -1.12 1.25
CA SER A 82 9.48 -0.67 0.78
C SER A 82 9.39 0.78 0.28
N PRO A 83 9.79 1.77 1.09
CA PRO A 83 9.87 3.16 0.67
C PRO A 83 10.92 3.38 -0.43
N GLY A 84 10.85 4.52 -1.11
CA GLY A 84 11.90 5.00 -2.01
C GLY A 84 13.18 5.34 -1.25
N GLY A 85 14.32 5.19 -1.92
CA GLY A 85 15.65 5.31 -1.30
C GLY A 85 16.16 3.97 -0.76
N PRO A 86 17.11 3.98 0.20
CA PRO A 86 17.65 2.77 0.79
C PRO A 86 16.58 1.93 1.51
N TYR A 87 16.56 0.62 1.26
CA TYR A 87 15.69 -0.32 1.97
C TYR A 87 16.46 -1.02 3.08
N ASN A 88 16.56 -0.35 4.22
CA ASN A 88 17.21 -0.86 5.43
C ASN A 88 16.41 -0.48 6.68
N THR A 89 16.72 -1.10 7.81
CA THR A 89 15.97 -0.91 9.07
C THR A 89 15.94 0.54 9.54
N ALA A 90 17.04 1.30 9.39
CA ALA A 90 17.09 2.70 9.81
C ALA A 90 16.17 3.59 8.97
N ALA A 91 16.13 3.38 7.65
CA ALA A 91 15.22 4.07 6.75
C ALA A 91 13.75 3.75 7.08
N LEU A 92 13.43 2.48 7.31
CA LEU A 92 12.08 2.04 7.69
C LEU A 92 11.62 2.67 9.00
N LYS A 93 12.44 2.63 10.07
CA LYS A 93 12.13 3.29 11.34
C LYS A 93 11.78 4.75 11.16
N GLY A 94 12.59 5.48 10.38
CA GLY A 94 12.36 6.89 10.12
C GLY A 94 11.10 7.15 9.30
N VAL A 95 10.76 6.31 8.33
CA VAL A 95 9.53 6.46 7.53
C VAL A 95 8.31 6.11 8.36
N TYR A 96 8.32 5.01 9.10
CA TYR A 96 7.20 4.61 9.97
C TYR A 96 6.89 5.70 11.00
N SER A 97 7.90 6.27 11.65
CA SER A 97 7.69 7.32 12.64
C SER A 97 7.16 8.62 12.02
N VAL A 98 7.76 9.11 10.94
CA VAL A 98 7.31 10.38 10.32
C VAL A 98 5.92 10.26 9.70
N CYS A 99 5.57 9.10 9.14
CA CYS A 99 4.23 8.87 8.58
C CYS A 99 3.18 8.51 9.63
N GLY A 100 3.56 8.34 10.91
CA GLY A 100 2.65 7.98 11.99
C GLY A 100 2.21 6.51 12.02
N VAL A 101 2.96 5.62 11.39
CA VAL A 101 2.65 4.18 11.36
C VAL A 101 2.83 3.55 12.75
N ASP A 102 3.79 4.05 13.52
CA ASP A 102 3.96 3.72 14.94
C ASP A 102 2.70 4.06 15.76
N LYS A 103 2.13 5.24 15.55
CA LYS A 103 0.86 5.65 16.17
C LYS A 103 -0.32 4.81 15.70
N ALA A 104 -0.35 4.44 14.42
CA ALA A 104 -1.44 3.65 13.84
C ALA A 104 -1.56 2.24 14.45
N ILE A 105 -0.49 1.70 15.03
CA ILE A 105 -0.52 0.37 15.67
C ILE A 105 -0.74 0.44 17.19
N GLU A 106 -0.75 1.63 17.81
CA GLU A 106 -0.97 1.77 19.26
C GLU A 106 -2.30 1.13 19.68
N GLY A 107 -2.27 0.36 20.77
CA GLY A 107 -3.45 -0.36 21.27
C GLY A 107 -3.87 -1.60 20.45
N THR A 108 -3.08 -2.00 19.45
CA THR A 108 -3.32 -3.19 18.62
C THR A 108 -2.21 -4.24 18.84
N ASN A 109 -2.37 -5.43 18.24
CA ASN A 109 -1.33 -6.47 18.22
C ASN A 109 -0.46 -6.42 16.95
N ALA A 110 -0.66 -5.42 16.09
CA ALA A 110 0.04 -5.29 14.83
C ALA A 110 1.53 -5.00 15.02
N LYS A 111 2.35 -5.53 14.11
CA LYS A 111 3.81 -5.40 14.16
C LYS A 111 4.34 -4.61 12.97
N LEU A 112 5.39 -3.83 13.17
CA LEU A 112 6.13 -3.18 12.09
C LEU A 112 7.17 -4.15 11.53
N ASN A 113 7.17 -4.38 10.22
CA ASN A 113 8.20 -5.16 9.56
C ASN A 113 9.52 -4.39 9.47
N PHE A 114 10.60 -5.04 9.89
CA PHE A 114 11.98 -4.57 9.70
C PHE A 114 12.87 -5.57 8.95
N ASP A 115 12.31 -6.70 8.48
CA ASP A 115 12.99 -7.58 7.54
C ASP A 115 13.16 -6.87 6.20
N THR A 116 14.42 -6.72 5.79
CA THR A 116 14.81 -6.01 4.57
C THR A 116 15.32 -6.95 3.48
N SER A 117 15.17 -8.25 3.68
CA SER A 117 15.45 -9.27 2.67
C SER A 117 14.39 -9.28 1.55
N PHE A 118 14.80 -9.75 0.38
CA PHE A 118 13.95 -9.86 -0.81
C PHE A 118 14.37 -11.08 -1.62
N THR A 119 13.46 -11.56 -2.46
CA THR A 119 13.68 -12.67 -3.38
C THR A 119 13.38 -12.21 -4.79
N GLU A 120 14.24 -12.59 -5.75
CA GLU A 120 13.96 -12.43 -7.18
C GLU A 120 12.96 -13.50 -7.61
N VAL A 121 11.71 -13.11 -7.80
CA VAL A 121 10.66 -14.02 -8.25
C VAL A 121 10.73 -14.14 -9.77
N HIS A 122 10.90 -15.36 -10.26
CA HIS A 122 10.78 -15.67 -11.68
C HIS A 122 9.30 -15.67 -12.09
N PHE A 123 8.96 -14.87 -13.09
CA PHE A 123 7.60 -14.67 -13.58
C PHE A 123 7.59 -14.77 -15.12
N PRO A 124 7.76 -15.98 -15.69
CA PRO A 124 7.91 -16.19 -17.13
C PRO A 124 6.69 -15.74 -17.96
N GLU A 125 5.51 -15.66 -17.36
CA GLU A 125 4.26 -15.18 -17.96
C GLU A 125 4.18 -13.64 -18.06
N GLY A 126 5.05 -12.90 -17.37
CA GLY A 126 5.08 -11.43 -17.41
C GLY A 126 5.36 -10.91 -18.82
N LYS A 127 4.65 -9.86 -19.24
CA LYS A 127 4.74 -9.33 -20.61
C LYS A 127 5.92 -8.39 -20.81
N THR A 128 6.35 -7.70 -19.77
CA THR A 128 7.39 -6.66 -19.78
C THR A 128 8.61 -7.08 -18.98
N VAL A 129 8.42 -7.67 -17.80
CA VAL A 129 9.52 -8.20 -16.96
C VAL A 129 9.31 -9.68 -16.69
N LYS A 130 10.38 -10.46 -16.75
CA LYS A 130 10.36 -11.91 -16.50
C LYS A 130 10.84 -12.30 -15.11
N LYS A 131 11.38 -11.32 -14.37
CA LYS A 131 11.87 -11.46 -13.02
C LYS A 131 11.62 -10.18 -12.25
N ILE A 132 11.17 -10.31 -11.00
CA ILE A 132 10.79 -9.17 -10.17
C ILE A 132 11.35 -9.38 -8.76
N PRO A 133 12.21 -8.49 -8.24
CA PRO A 133 12.60 -8.54 -6.85
C PRO A 133 11.44 -8.08 -5.96
N ILE A 134 11.00 -8.95 -5.04
CA ILE A 134 9.89 -8.70 -4.12
C ILE A 134 10.38 -8.92 -2.70
N ILE A 135 10.05 -7.99 -1.79
CA ILE A 135 10.40 -8.09 -0.37
C ILE A 135 9.78 -9.36 0.25
N ASN A 136 10.58 -10.09 1.04
CA ASN A 136 10.16 -11.34 1.66
C ASN A 136 8.92 -11.23 2.57
N PRO A 137 8.67 -10.16 3.35
CA PRO A 137 7.43 -10.06 4.11
C PRO A 137 6.18 -10.15 3.22
N ILE A 138 6.22 -9.70 1.97
CA ILE A 138 5.07 -9.81 1.05
C ILE A 138 4.91 -11.25 0.55
N LEU A 139 6.01 -11.94 0.26
CA LEU A 139 5.98 -13.32 -0.24
C LEU A 139 5.58 -14.34 0.82
N ASN A 140 5.85 -14.04 2.09
CA ASN A 140 5.55 -14.92 3.22
C ASN A 140 4.14 -14.68 3.82
N ALA A 141 3.34 -13.80 3.23
CA ALA A 141 2.01 -13.47 3.72
C ALA A 141 0.96 -14.47 3.21
N ASP A 142 0.00 -14.84 4.08
CA ASP A 142 -1.18 -15.59 3.66
C ASP A 142 -2.18 -14.68 2.96
N VAL A 143 -2.28 -13.43 3.44
CA VAL A 143 -3.19 -12.40 2.92
C VAL A 143 -2.45 -11.08 2.76
N ILE A 144 -2.60 -10.44 1.59
CA ILE A 144 -2.04 -9.12 1.32
C ILE A 144 -3.17 -8.11 1.17
N ILE A 145 -3.20 -7.10 2.05
CA ILE A 145 -4.14 -5.98 1.96
C ILE A 145 -3.37 -4.71 1.58
N SER A 146 -3.61 -4.21 0.37
CA SER A 146 -2.95 -3.02 -0.18
C SER A 146 -3.75 -1.77 0.17
N LEU A 147 -3.12 -0.77 0.78
CA LEU A 147 -3.76 0.49 1.18
C LEU A 147 -3.23 1.70 0.38
N PRO A 148 -3.57 1.83 -0.91
CA PRO A 148 -3.16 2.97 -1.72
C PRO A 148 -3.68 4.30 -1.16
N LYS A 149 -2.86 5.35 -1.27
CA LYS A 149 -3.29 6.75 -1.12
C LYS A 149 -3.68 7.30 -2.49
N LEU A 150 -4.88 7.86 -2.62
CA LEU A 150 -5.28 8.57 -3.83
C LEU A 150 -4.49 9.88 -3.95
N LYS A 151 -3.68 9.98 -5.01
CA LYS A 151 -2.91 11.18 -5.32
C LYS A 151 -2.54 11.23 -6.79
N THR A 152 -2.28 12.41 -7.31
CA THR A 152 -1.68 12.58 -8.64
C THR A 152 -0.25 12.04 -8.68
N HIS A 153 0.16 11.49 -9.83
CA HIS A 153 1.50 10.97 -10.05
C HIS A 153 1.99 11.29 -11.47
N ALA A 154 3.22 11.80 -11.60
CA ALA A 154 3.73 12.37 -12.85
C ALA A 154 3.74 11.39 -14.04
N MET A 155 4.04 10.11 -13.79
CA MET A 155 4.19 9.10 -14.86
C MET A 155 2.90 8.32 -15.14
N THR A 156 2.03 8.16 -14.14
CA THR A 156 0.82 7.31 -14.22
C THR A 156 -0.49 8.10 -14.15
N SER A 157 -0.40 9.43 -14.18
CA SER A 157 -1.48 10.39 -13.90
C SER A 157 -1.96 10.35 -12.44
N TYR A 158 -2.26 9.18 -11.87
CA TYR A 158 -2.65 9.02 -10.47
C TYR A 158 -2.07 7.73 -9.85
N THR A 159 -2.11 7.66 -8.52
CA THR A 159 -1.79 6.48 -7.72
C THR A 159 -3.10 5.76 -7.36
N GLY A 160 -3.13 4.46 -7.62
CA GLY A 160 -4.24 3.58 -7.24
C GLY A 160 -3.74 2.20 -6.82
N ALA A 161 -4.65 1.23 -6.70
CA ALA A 161 -4.36 -0.11 -6.18
C ALA A 161 -3.15 -0.80 -6.85
N VAL A 162 -3.12 -0.82 -8.19
CA VAL A 162 -2.02 -1.42 -8.97
C VAL A 162 -0.69 -0.73 -8.71
N LYS A 163 -0.65 0.60 -8.79
CA LYS A 163 0.60 1.37 -8.62
C LYS A 163 1.16 1.26 -7.21
N ASN A 164 0.32 1.12 -6.19
CA ASN A 164 0.76 1.01 -4.81
C ASN A 164 1.69 -0.20 -4.60
N LEU A 165 1.45 -1.31 -5.31
CA LEU A 165 2.29 -2.51 -5.25
C LEU A 165 3.74 -2.27 -5.66
N PHE A 166 4.06 -1.16 -6.34
CA PHE A 166 5.46 -0.81 -6.59
C PHE A 166 6.29 -0.68 -5.29
N GLY A 167 5.64 -0.40 -4.16
CA GLY A 167 6.27 -0.44 -2.83
C GLY A 167 6.59 -1.84 -2.29
N THR A 168 6.32 -2.92 -3.04
CA THR A 168 6.84 -4.27 -2.72
C THR A 168 8.23 -4.51 -3.31
N ILE A 169 8.70 -3.62 -4.19
CA ILE A 169 10.02 -3.69 -4.82
C ILE A 169 11.06 -3.03 -3.89
N PRO A 170 12.18 -3.71 -3.58
CA PRO A 170 13.14 -3.24 -2.58
C PRO A 170 13.86 -1.95 -3.01
N GLY A 171 13.64 -0.88 -2.25
CA GLY A 171 14.50 0.32 -2.22
C GLY A 171 14.91 0.87 -3.58
N THR A 172 16.20 0.79 -3.88
CA THR A 172 16.85 1.36 -5.07
C THR A 172 16.52 0.64 -6.38
N TYR A 173 16.04 -0.62 -6.35
CA TYR A 173 15.55 -1.30 -7.55
C TYR A 173 14.39 -0.55 -8.21
N LYS A 174 13.62 0.20 -7.41
CA LYS A 174 12.57 1.09 -7.93
C LYS A 174 13.15 2.19 -8.84
N ALA A 175 14.29 2.77 -8.46
CA ALA A 175 14.95 3.80 -9.27
C ALA A 175 15.50 3.20 -10.57
N GLU A 176 16.09 2.00 -10.50
CA GLU A 176 16.55 1.26 -11.68
C GLU A 176 15.40 0.97 -12.65
N LEU A 177 14.27 0.46 -12.15
CA LEU A 177 13.10 0.17 -12.99
C LEU A 177 12.51 1.44 -13.61
N HIS A 178 12.47 2.55 -12.87
CA HIS A 178 12.05 3.84 -13.41
C HIS A 178 12.99 4.34 -14.52
N PHE A 179 14.29 4.08 -14.40
CA PHE A 179 15.27 4.47 -15.41
C PHE A 179 15.18 3.58 -16.66
N ARG A 180 15.10 2.25 -16.48
CA ARG A 180 15.00 1.27 -17.57
C ARG A 180 13.66 1.32 -18.30
N LEU A 181 12.58 1.63 -17.59
CA LEU A 181 11.21 1.72 -18.11
C LEU A 181 10.72 3.18 -18.01
N ASN A 182 11.47 4.09 -18.63
CA ASN A 182 11.21 5.53 -18.56
C ASN A 182 9.99 5.97 -19.39
N GLU A 183 9.50 5.14 -20.30
CA GLU A 183 8.27 5.37 -21.05
C GLU A 183 7.03 4.95 -20.25
N ARG A 184 5.99 5.78 -20.30
CA ARG A 184 4.73 5.53 -19.59
C ARG A 184 4.13 4.16 -19.89
N LYS A 185 4.11 3.75 -21.16
CA LYS A 185 3.49 2.49 -21.59
C LYS A 185 4.22 1.28 -21.01
N SER A 186 5.55 1.24 -21.09
CA SER A 186 6.35 0.14 -20.58
C SER A 186 6.31 0.09 -19.05
N PHE A 187 6.35 1.25 -18.37
CA PHE A 187 6.20 1.31 -16.93
C PHE A 187 4.84 0.78 -16.45
N CYS A 188 3.75 1.26 -17.04
CA CYS A 188 2.40 0.79 -16.71
C CYS A 188 2.25 -0.71 -16.98
N SER A 189 2.82 -1.22 -18.06
CA SER A 189 2.79 -2.66 -18.38
C SER A 189 3.55 -3.49 -17.35
N MET A 190 4.72 -3.03 -16.88
CA MET A 190 5.43 -3.67 -15.77
C MET A 190 4.63 -3.64 -14.46
N LEU A 191 3.89 -2.56 -14.17
CA LEU A 191 3.03 -2.53 -12.98
C LEU A 191 1.90 -3.56 -13.05
N VAL A 192 1.40 -3.89 -14.25
CA VAL A 192 0.45 -4.98 -14.44
C VAL A 192 1.13 -6.32 -14.18
N ASP A 193 2.33 -6.56 -14.72
CA ASP A 193 3.10 -7.78 -14.40
C ASP A 193 3.33 -7.93 -12.88
N LEU A 194 3.68 -6.84 -12.21
CA LEU A 194 3.86 -6.81 -10.75
C LEU A 194 2.56 -7.15 -10.01
N HIS A 195 1.42 -6.61 -10.46
CA HIS A 195 0.12 -6.92 -9.88
C HIS A 195 -0.24 -8.40 -10.06
N GLU A 196 -0.02 -8.96 -11.24
CA GLU A 196 -0.27 -10.38 -11.53
C GLU A 196 0.72 -11.32 -10.83
N CYS A 197 1.91 -10.83 -10.49
CA CYS A 197 2.89 -11.56 -9.69
C CYS A 197 2.57 -11.52 -8.19
N VAL A 198 2.20 -10.35 -7.64
CA VAL A 198 1.94 -10.17 -6.20
C VAL A 198 0.53 -10.59 -5.81
N LYS A 199 -0.47 -10.35 -6.66
CA LYS A 199 -1.90 -10.71 -6.47
C LYS A 199 -2.44 -10.34 -5.08
N PRO A 200 -2.55 -9.05 -4.73
CA PRO A 200 -3.11 -8.66 -3.44
C PRO A 200 -4.54 -9.18 -3.27
N THR A 201 -4.85 -9.73 -2.10
CA THR A 201 -6.16 -10.31 -1.77
C THR A 201 -7.25 -9.24 -1.74
N LEU A 202 -6.92 -8.05 -1.21
CA LEU A 202 -7.83 -6.93 -1.11
C LEU A 202 -7.06 -5.61 -1.28
N SER A 203 -7.70 -4.62 -1.90
CA SER A 203 -7.21 -3.24 -1.92
C SER A 203 -8.27 -2.30 -1.36
N ILE A 204 -7.91 -1.48 -0.38
CA ILE A 204 -8.80 -0.48 0.25
C ILE A 204 -8.10 0.87 0.13
N MET A 205 -8.67 1.78 -0.65
CA MET A 205 -8.00 3.04 -0.98
C MET A 205 -8.37 4.15 0.00
N ASP A 206 -7.35 4.81 0.55
CA ASP A 206 -7.49 6.07 1.26
C ASP A 206 -7.68 7.19 0.24
N ALA A 207 -8.92 7.63 0.11
CA ALA A 207 -9.33 8.75 -0.72
C ALA A 207 -10.07 9.82 0.09
N VAL A 208 -9.90 9.84 1.42
CA VAL A 208 -10.54 10.84 2.30
C VAL A 208 -10.06 12.22 1.88
N TRP A 209 -8.75 12.46 2.02
CA TRP A 209 -8.08 13.64 1.47
C TRP A 209 -7.02 13.19 0.47
N GLY A 210 -7.13 13.65 -0.79
CA GLY A 210 -6.18 13.35 -1.84
C GLY A 210 -5.17 14.48 -2.03
N MET A 211 -3.97 14.15 -2.49
CA MET A 211 -3.02 15.17 -2.94
C MET A 211 -3.20 15.45 -4.44
N GLU A 212 -3.50 16.69 -4.78
CA GLU A 212 -3.44 17.22 -6.14
C GLU A 212 -2.16 18.04 -6.34
N ALA A 213 -1.18 17.46 -7.02
CA ALA A 213 0.05 18.11 -7.48
C ALA A 213 0.81 17.18 -8.44
N THR A 214 1.15 17.63 -9.64
CA THR A 214 2.28 17.04 -10.36
C THR A 214 3.57 17.50 -9.69
N ALA A 215 4.65 16.71 -9.75
CA ALA A 215 5.94 17.01 -9.12
C ALA A 215 6.52 18.42 -9.43
N ARG A 216 5.91 19.19 -10.32
CA ARG A 216 6.25 20.59 -10.66
C ARG A 216 5.52 21.66 -9.84
N ARG A 217 4.44 21.38 -9.09
CA ARG A 217 3.75 22.40 -8.28
C ARG A 217 3.13 21.78 -7.03
N GLN A 218 3.82 21.89 -5.91
CA GLN A 218 3.21 21.80 -4.58
C GLN A 218 2.41 23.09 -4.36
N VAL A 219 1.12 23.08 -4.64
CA VAL A 219 0.22 24.14 -4.19
C VAL A 219 -0.97 23.46 -3.53
N ARG A 220 -1.23 23.78 -2.27
CA ARG A 220 -2.44 23.41 -1.55
C ARG A 220 -3.64 23.84 -2.38
N THR A 221 -4.52 22.92 -2.72
CA THR A 221 -5.88 23.23 -3.16
C THR A 221 -6.80 22.93 -1.99
N ASP A 222 -7.27 23.99 -1.34
CA ASP A 222 -8.44 23.91 -0.48
C ASP A 222 -9.66 23.72 -1.40
N ILE A 223 -10.38 22.61 -1.24
CA ILE A 223 -11.73 22.38 -1.78
C ILE A 223 -12.67 22.26 -0.58
#